data_AF-A0A1F3LUR8-F1
#
_entry.id   AF-A0A1F3LUR8-F1
#
_cell.length_a   1.000
_cell.length_b   1.000
_cell.length_c   1.000
_cell.angle_alpha   90.00
_cell.angle_beta   90.00
_cell.angle_gamma   90.00
#
_symmetry.space_group_name_H-M   'P 1'
#
loop_
_entity.id
_entity.type
_entity.pdbx_description
1 polymer ?
#
loop_
_entity_poly.entity_id
_entity_poly.type
_entity_poly.pdbx_seq_one_letter_code
_entity_poly.pdbx_strand_id
1 'polypeptide(L)'
;MILMKKLCFYGLILLSFFLSTKGIISAQVKNIVEMPIVFSIPAVALVDFAGSDKRITFIPGKGAEQIITPSTLDKTWINYSSIVDGKYTNSISVQITSGNLPADIRIKLEIGEDAGAGAGTMGKSTGITALSMYPREIITGIGSCYTGRGTKKGHQLTYSWEWLPPYDFDRSSIDSLEISVTYTLTASR
;
A
#
# COMPACT_ATOMS: atom_id res chain seq x y z
N MET A 1 -98.81 8.85 0.65
CA MET A 1 -98.00 8.43 -0.53
C MET A 1 -96.89 9.42 -0.95
N ILE A 2 -96.65 10.52 -0.22
CA ILE A 2 -95.59 11.51 -0.53
C ILE A 2 -94.32 11.29 0.32
N LEU A 3 -94.45 10.75 1.53
CA LEU A 3 -93.34 10.56 2.47
C LEU A 3 -92.37 9.41 2.07
N MET A 4 -92.91 8.28 1.58
CA MET A 4 -92.08 7.15 1.07
C MET A 4 -91.33 7.47 -0.22
N LYS A 5 -91.85 8.36 -1.08
CA LYS A 5 -91.13 8.82 -2.28
C LYS A 5 -89.90 9.66 -1.92
N LYS A 6 -89.98 10.49 -0.87
CA LYS A 6 -88.84 11.28 -0.39
C LYS A 6 -87.76 10.41 0.26
N LEU A 7 -88.15 9.39 1.04
CA LEU A 7 -87.21 8.48 1.69
C LEU A 7 -86.43 7.62 0.68
N CYS A 8 -87.09 7.12 -0.38
CA CYS A 8 -86.39 6.47 -1.50
C CYS A 8 -85.48 7.42 -2.29
N PHE A 9 -85.87 8.69 -2.45
CA PHE A 9 -85.09 9.67 -3.19
C PHE A 9 -83.79 10.05 -2.46
N TYR A 10 -83.84 10.22 -1.12
CA TYR A 10 -82.64 10.48 -0.32
C TYR A 10 -81.74 9.24 -0.19
N GLY A 11 -82.31 8.03 -0.15
CA GLY A 11 -81.52 6.79 -0.18
C GLY A 11 -80.73 6.60 -1.48
N LEU A 12 -81.30 6.99 -2.62
CA LEU A 12 -80.63 6.98 -3.93
C LEU A 12 -79.54 8.05 -4.08
N ILE A 13 -79.68 9.19 -3.41
CA ILE A 13 -78.66 10.26 -3.41
C ILE A 13 -77.48 9.93 -2.47
N LEU A 14 -77.71 9.24 -1.35
CA LEU A 14 -76.61 8.79 -0.49
C LEU A 14 -75.81 7.63 -1.12
N LEU A 15 -76.47 6.77 -1.91
CA LEU A 15 -75.81 5.66 -2.61
C LEU A 15 -74.99 6.13 -3.82
N SER A 16 -75.37 7.24 -4.47
CA SER A 16 -74.58 7.83 -5.56
C SER A 16 -73.34 8.58 -5.07
N PHE A 17 -73.32 9.08 -3.82
CA PHE A 17 -72.15 9.73 -3.25
C PHE A 17 -71.03 8.75 -2.86
N PHE A 18 -71.35 7.47 -2.62
CA PHE A 18 -70.37 6.42 -2.36
C PHE A 18 -69.76 5.77 -3.62
N LEU A 19 -70.26 6.11 -4.83
CA LEU A 19 -69.80 5.51 -6.09
C LEU A 19 -68.86 6.40 -6.93
N SER A 20 -68.55 7.63 -6.52
CA SER A 20 -67.81 8.59 -7.35
C SER A 20 -66.33 8.79 -7.02
N THR A 21 -65.72 7.97 -6.15
CA THR A 21 -64.26 7.99 -5.94
C THR A 21 -63.64 6.65 -6.30
N LYS A 22 -63.89 6.15 -7.50
CA LYS A 22 -63.04 5.13 -8.11
C LYS A 22 -62.07 5.77 -9.09
N GLY A 23 -60.80 5.70 -8.73
CA GLY A 23 -59.72 5.59 -9.70
C GLY A 23 -58.91 6.86 -9.88
N ILE A 24 -57.98 7.12 -8.96
CA ILE A 24 -56.55 7.13 -9.33
C ILE A 24 -55.80 6.42 -8.21
N ILE A 25 -55.92 5.09 -8.16
CA ILE A 25 -54.83 4.30 -7.58
C ILE A 25 -53.72 4.40 -8.60
N SER A 26 -52.83 5.37 -8.42
CA SER A 26 -51.50 5.27 -9.01
C SER A 26 -50.82 4.12 -8.30
N ALA A 27 -51.06 2.89 -8.78
CA ALA A 27 -50.08 1.83 -8.60
C ALA A 27 -48.87 2.29 -9.43
N GLN A 28 -48.02 3.12 -8.82
CA GLN A 28 -46.68 3.31 -9.35
C GLN A 28 -46.00 1.95 -9.19
N VAL A 29 -46.16 1.10 -10.20
CA VAL A 29 -45.32 -0.07 -10.35
C VAL A 29 -43.95 0.50 -10.66
N LYS A 30 -43.16 0.78 -9.62
CA LYS A 30 -41.72 0.94 -9.75
C LYS A 30 -41.21 -0.44 -10.16
N ASN A 31 -41.22 -0.72 -11.48
CA ASN A 31 -40.48 -1.81 -12.10
C ASN A 31 -38.97 -1.52 -12.02
N ILE A 32 -38.49 -1.24 -10.82
CA ILE A 32 -37.10 -0.97 -10.51
C ILE A 32 -36.60 -2.23 -9.81
N VAL A 33 -35.82 -3.02 -10.54
CA VAL A 33 -35.05 -4.12 -9.98
C VAL A 33 -33.68 -3.56 -9.66
N GLU A 34 -33.38 -3.40 -8.37
CA GLU A 34 -32.03 -3.08 -7.91
C GLU A 34 -31.22 -4.37 -7.91
N MET A 35 -30.26 -4.48 -8.83
CA MET A 35 -29.31 -5.60 -8.86
C MET A 35 -28.04 -5.17 -8.10
N PRO A 36 -27.74 -5.76 -6.93
CA PRO A 36 -26.49 -5.47 -6.25
C PRO A 36 -25.33 -6.03 -7.09
N ILE A 37 -24.54 -5.13 -7.67
CA ILE A 37 -23.27 -5.50 -8.30
C ILE A 37 -22.24 -5.61 -7.18
N VAL A 38 -21.91 -6.84 -6.79
CA VAL A 38 -20.83 -7.10 -5.83
C VAL A 38 -19.50 -7.11 -6.60
N PHE A 39 -18.73 -6.03 -6.48
CA PHE A 39 -17.37 -5.95 -7.01
C PHE A 39 -16.40 -6.43 -5.93
N SER A 40 -15.69 -7.53 -6.20
CA SER A 40 -14.65 -8.05 -5.31
C SER A 40 -13.31 -7.99 -6.04
N ILE A 41 -12.35 -7.23 -5.48
CA ILE A 41 -10.97 -7.19 -5.95
C ILE A 41 -10.15 -8.10 -5.03
N PRO A 42 -9.45 -9.11 -5.56
CA PRO A 42 -8.57 -9.93 -4.73
C PRO A 42 -7.40 -9.09 -4.20
N ALA A 43 -6.96 -9.39 -2.98
CA ALA A 43 -5.72 -8.82 -2.45
C ALA A 43 -4.53 -9.23 -3.33
N VAL A 44 -3.73 -8.24 -3.74
CA VAL A 44 -2.54 -8.42 -4.57
C VAL A 44 -1.50 -7.38 -4.19
N ALA A 45 -0.23 -7.73 -4.26
CA ALA A 45 0.87 -6.84 -3.90
C ALA A 45 2.04 -7.03 -4.87
N LEU A 46 2.61 -5.92 -5.34
CA LEU A 46 3.74 -5.90 -6.28
C LEU A 46 4.80 -4.92 -5.77
N VAL A 47 6.08 -5.26 -5.97
CA VAL A 47 7.23 -4.43 -5.61
C VAL A 47 8.23 -4.38 -6.78
N ASP A 48 8.81 -3.21 -7.01
CA ASP A 48 9.81 -2.94 -8.04
C ASP A 48 10.79 -1.85 -7.56
N PHE A 49 11.90 -1.69 -8.29
CA PHE A 49 12.94 -0.71 -7.97
C PHE A 49 13.26 0.17 -9.18
N ALA A 50 13.46 1.46 -8.92
CA ALA A 50 13.98 2.42 -9.88
C ALA A 50 15.38 2.92 -9.47
N GLY A 51 16.35 2.77 -10.37
CA GLY A 51 17.75 3.16 -10.21
C GLY A 51 18.62 2.59 -11.35
N SER A 52 19.80 3.17 -11.58
CA SER A 52 20.72 2.76 -12.67
C SER A 52 21.32 1.36 -12.48
N ASP A 53 21.46 0.92 -11.22
CA ASP A 53 22.02 -0.38 -10.84
C ASP A 53 21.24 -1.00 -9.67
N LYS A 54 21.11 -2.33 -9.73
CA LYS A 54 20.45 -3.14 -8.67
C LYS A 54 21.48 -3.90 -7.82
N ARG A 55 22.76 -3.55 -7.93
CA ARG A 55 23.89 -4.20 -7.25
C ARG A 55 24.52 -3.24 -6.25
N ILE A 56 24.90 -3.77 -5.10
CA ILE A 56 25.69 -3.05 -4.10
C ILE A 56 27.11 -3.61 -4.19
N THR A 57 28.05 -2.77 -4.62
CA THR A 57 29.46 -3.12 -4.67
C THR A 57 30.22 -2.26 -3.67
N PHE A 58 31.01 -2.92 -2.84
CA PHE A 58 31.89 -2.27 -1.89
C PHE A 58 33.31 -2.25 -2.41
N ILE A 59 33.90 -1.05 -2.45
CA ILE A 59 35.32 -0.84 -2.72
C ILE A 59 35.96 -0.27 -1.44
N PRO A 60 36.84 -1.03 -0.78
CA PRO A 60 37.55 -0.56 0.41
C PRO A 60 38.59 0.51 0.07
N GLY A 61 38.78 1.48 0.97
CA GLY A 61 39.80 2.53 0.91
C GLY A 61 40.16 3.03 2.32
N LYS A 62 41.39 3.54 2.48
CA LYS A 62 41.91 4.01 3.77
C LYS A 62 41.43 5.44 4.09
N GLY A 63 40.50 5.56 5.03
CA GLY A 63 40.38 6.73 5.92
C GLY A 63 39.38 7.80 5.48
N ALA A 64 38.56 8.23 6.46
CA ALA A 64 37.70 9.41 6.51
C ALA A 64 36.79 9.69 5.28
N GLU A 65 35.49 9.55 5.52
CA GLU A 65 34.39 9.77 4.58
C GLU A 65 34.44 8.83 3.37
N GLN A 66 34.12 7.57 3.66
CA GLN A 66 33.89 6.60 2.61
C GLN A 66 32.55 6.91 1.95
N ILE A 67 32.60 7.71 0.89
CA ILE A 67 31.53 7.77 -0.09
C ILE A 67 31.46 6.37 -0.67
N ILE A 68 30.54 5.57 -0.13
CA ILE A 68 29.99 4.48 -0.89
C ILE A 68 29.33 5.17 -2.05
N THR A 69 29.95 5.08 -3.21
CA THR A 69 29.21 5.11 -4.44
C THR A 69 28.65 3.70 -4.54
N PRO A 70 27.42 3.39 -4.08
CA PRO A 70 26.72 2.32 -4.78
C PRO A 70 26.82 2.74 -6.25
N SER A 71 27.02 1.82 -7.19
CA SER A 71 27.04 2.22 -8.60
C SER A 71 25.75 2.91 -9.05
N THR A 72 24.78 3.10 -8.15
CA THR A 72 23.83 4.19 -8.17
C THR A 72 24.35 5.47 -7.47
N LEU A 73 25.05 6.32 -8.21
CA LEU A 73 25.03 7.79 -7.96
C LEU A 73 23.58 8.34 -7.90
N ASP A 74 22.61 7.52 -8.28
CA ASP A 74 21.19 7.76 -8.15
C ASP A 74 20.60 7.10 -6.90
N LYS A 75 20.00 7.92 -6.05
CA LYS A 75 19.01 7.53 -5.04
C LYS A 75 18.11 6.39 -5.55
N THR A 76 18.23 5.17 -5.02
CA THR A 76 17.34 4.06 -5.39
C THR A 76 15.96 4.32 -4.80
N TRP A 77 14.90 4.10 -5.57
CA TRP A 77 13.53 4.23 -5.09
C TRP A 77 12.84 2.87 -5.11
N ILE A 78 12.24 2.48 -3.98
CA ILE A 78 11.35 1.33 -3.93
C ILE A 78 9.95 1.76 -4.34
N ASN A 79 9.40 1.09 -5.34
CA ASN A 79 8.07 1.32 -5.85
C ASN A 79 7.22 0.09 -5.55
N TYR A 80 5.98 0.29 -5.14
CA TYR A 80 5.04 -0.80 -4.90
C TYR A 80 3.60 -0.37 -5.12
N SER A 81 2.75 -1.38 -5.32
CA SER A 81 1.30 -1.30 -5.23
C SER A 81 0.79 -2.43 -4.35
N SER A 82 -0.31 -2.17 -3.67
CA SER A 82 -0.88 -3.06 -2.69
C SER A 82 -2.40 -2.92 -2.70
N ILE A 83 -3.09 -4.04 -2.58
CA ILE A 83 -4.53 -4.11 -2.31
C ILE A 83 -4.69 -5.00 -1.09
N VAL A 84 -5.31 -4.48 -0.05
CA VAL A 84 -5.58 -5.16 1.22
C VAL A 84 -7.09 -5.28 1.44
N ASP A 85 -7.50 -6.32 2.16
CA ASP A 85 -8.89 -6.51 2.56
C ASP A 85 -9.18 -5.84 3.92
N GLY A 86 -10.34 -5.19 4.04
CA GLY A 86 -10.81 -4.57 5.27
C GLY A 86 -9.76 -3.71 6.00
N LYS A 87 -9.36 -4.17 7.20
CA LYS A 87 -8.46 -3.46 8.12
C LYS A 87 -7.01 -3.99 8.10
N TYR A 88 -6.69 -4.90 7.20
CA TYR A 88 -5.35 -5.49 7.11
C TYR A 88 -4.35 -4.51 6.51
N THR A 89 -3.06 -4.71 6.80
CA THR A 89 -1.98 -3.88 6.26
C THR A 89 -0.76 -4.73 5.93
N ASN A 90 -0.21 -4.53 4.75
CA ASN A 90 1.01 -5.17 4.30
C ASN A 90 2.25 -4.50 4.89
N SER A 91 3.39 -5.17 4.81
CA SER A 91 4.69 -4.62 5.18
C SER A 91 5.76 -5.01 4.18
N ILE A 92 6.82 -4.19 4.08
CA ILE A 92 8.03 -4.54 3.34
C ILE A 92 9.13 -4.82 4.35
N SER A 93 9.74 -6.00 4.23
CA SER A 93 10.93 -6.38 4.98
C SER A 93 12.17 -6.44 4.09
N VAL A 94 13.35 -6.32 4.70
CA VAL A 94 14.65 -6.41 4.05
C VAL A 94 15.54 -7.42 4.76
N GLN A 95 16.33 -8.17 3.99
CA GLN A 95 17.40 -9.04 4.53
C GLN A 95 18.56 -9.18 3.54
N ILE A 96 19.74 -9.51 4.05
CA ILE A 96 20.86 -10.00 3.27
C ILE A 96 20.56 -11.47 2.92
N THR A 97 20.56 -11.81 1.63
CA THR A 97 20.29 -13.17 1.14
C THR A 97 21.51 -13.90 0.63
N SER A 98 22.58 -13.20 0.28
CA SER A 98 23.84 -13.81 -0.10
C SER A 98 25.02 -12.87 0.13
N GLY A 99 26.23 -13.45 0.17
CA GLY A 99 27.46 -12.77 0.51
C GLY A 99 27.78 -12.86 2.00
N ASN A 100 29.07 -12.79 2.34
CA ASN A 100 29.54 -12.84 3.73
C ASN A 100 29.91 -11.43 4.17
N LEU A 101 29.04 -10.79 4.95
CA LEU A 101 29.36 -9.51 5.60
C LEU A 101 30.39 -9.76 6.71
N PRO A 102 31.60 -9.19 6.64
CA PRO A 102 32.59 -9.30 7.70
C PRO A 102 32.04 -8.80 9.04
N ALA A 103 32.44 -9.45 10.14
CA ALA A 103 31.91 -9.16 11.48
C ALA A 103 32.26 -7.75 11.98
N ASP A 104 33.30 -7.15 11.41
CA ASP A 104 33.77 -5.79 11.66
C ASP A 104 33.12 -4.75 10.76
N ILE A 105 32.20 -5.12 9.86
CA ILE A 105 31.43 -4.17 9.04
C ILE A 105 29.95 -4.20 9.41
N ARG A 106 29.35 -3.02 9.55
CA ARG A 106 27.90 -2.85 9.57
C ARG A 106 27.44 -2.02 8.38
N ILE A 107 26.49 -2.56 7.61
CA ILE A 107 25.78 -1.80 6.58
C ILE A 107 24.46 -1.29 7.15
N LYS A 108 24.19 -0.01 6.97
CA LYS A 108 22.95 0.68 7.36
C LYS A 108 22.17 1.04 6.10
N LEU A 109 20.85 0.93 6.19
CA LEU A 109 19.89 1.37 5.19
C LEU A 109 19.00 2.43 5.84
N GLU A 110 18.98 3.62 5.27
CA GLU A 110 18.00 4.65 5.59
C GLU A 110 16.85 4.58 4.58
N ILE A 111 15.63 4.53 5.11
CA ILE A 111 14.39 4.54 4.34
C ILE A 111 13.76 5.92 4.51
N GLY A 112 13.68 6.69 3.42
CA GLY A 112 13.00 7.98 3.42
C GLY A 112 11.48 7.84 3.58
N GLU A 113 10.82 8.95 3.87
CA GLU A 113 9.36 9.02 3.79
C GLU A 113 8.87 8.84 2.35
N ASP A 114 7.58 8.50 2.18
CA ASP A 114 6.98 8.40 0.84
C ASP A 114 7.07 9.75 0.10
N ALA A 115 7.36 9.70 -1.19
CA ALA A 115 7.50 10.88 -2.04
C ALA A 115 6.19 11.63 -2.28
N GLY A 116 5.04 11.12 -1.84
CA GLY A 116 3.72 11.75 -2.00
C GLY A 116 3.20 11.71 -3.44
N ALA A 117 3.74 10.83 -4.27
CA ALA A 117 3.51 10.84 -5.71
C ALA A 117 2.49 9.78 -6.18
N GLY A 118 1.92 9.06 -5.22
CA GLY A 118 0.94 8.00 -5.38
C GLY A 118 -0.39 8.31 -4.69
N ALA A 119 -1.19 7.28 -4.41
CA ALA A 119 -2.44 7.41 -3.65
C ALA A 119 -2.69 6.21 -2.74
N GLY A 120 -3.47 6.44 -1.68
CA GLY A 120 -3.79 5.44 -0.66
C GLY A 120 -2.88 5.53 0.57
N THR A 121 -2.72 4.41 1.28
CA THR A 121 -1.86 4.33 2.47
C THR A 121 -0.55 3.63 2.14
N MET A 122 0.49 4.41 1.86
CA MET A 122 1.84 3.90 1.51
C MET A 122 2.57 3.27 2.72
N GLY A 123 2.02 3.39 3.93
CA GLY A 123 2.69 2.92 5.14
C GLY A 123 3.78 3.89 5.59
N LYS A 124 4.48 3.48 6.65
CA LYS A 124 5.42 4.33 7.39
C LYS A 124 6.82 3.72 7.35
N SER A 125 7.80 4.57 7.08
CA SER A 125 9.22 4.21 7.17
C SER A 125 9.62 3.91 8.62
N THR A 126 10.50 2.92 8.82
CA THR A 126 11.16 2.70 10.11
C THR A 126 12.42 3.55 10.31
N GLY A 127 12.80 4.38 9.33
CA GLY A 127 13.97 5.23 9.36
C GLY A 127 15.25 4.47 9.02
N ILE A 128 16.24 4.50 9.91
CA ILE A 128 17.53 3.85 9.71
C ILE A 128 17.51 2.44 10.32
N THR A 129 17.91 1.44 9.53
CA THR A 129 18.06 0.05 9.97
C THR A 129 19.44 -0.50 9.64
N ALA A 130 19.98 -1.37 10.49
CA ALA A 130 21.15 -2.18 10.14
C ALA A 130 20.70 -3.40 9.35
N LEU A 131 21.39 -3.70 8.25
CA LEU A 131 21.14 -4.90 7.46
C LEU A 131 21.70 -6.13 8.18
N SER A 132 20.98 -7.24 8.04
CA SER A 132 21.39 -8.54 8.57
C SER A 132 20.81 -9.65 7.71
N MET A 133 21.23 -10.90 7.96
CA MET A 133 20.62 -12.07 7.30
C MET A 133 19.19 -12.36 7.79
N TYR A 134 18.76 -11.74 8.89
CA TYR A 134 17.41 -11.89 9.41
C TYR A 134 16.50 -10.80 8.82
N PRO A 135 15.32 -11.18 8.29
CA PRO A 135 14.36 -10.22 7.77
C PRO A 135 13.88 -9.24 8.84
N ARG A 136 13.89 -7.96 8.46
CA ARG A 136 13.41 -6.86 9.31
C ARG A 136 12.48 -5.96 8.53
N GLU A 137 11.34 -5.61 9.12
CA GLU A 137 10.40 -4.67 8.52
C GLU A 137 10.99 -3.26 8.42
N ILE A 138 10.81 -2.64 7.26
CA ILE A 138 11.32 -1.30 6.93
C ILE A 138 10.24 -0.32 6.50
N ILE A 139 9.11 -0.83 6.00
CA ILE A 139 7.90 -0.05 5.73
C ILE A 139 6.73 -0.86 6.27
N THR A 140 5.96 -0.28 7.19
CA THR A 140 4.85 -0.97 7.87
C THR A 140 3.54 -0.22 7.69
N GLY A 141 2.41 -0.92 7.83
CA GLY A 141 1.09 -0.28 7.72
C GLY A 141 0.70 0.07 6.28
N ILE A 142 1.18 -0.67 5.29
CA ILE A 142 0.85 -0.46 3.87
C ILE A 142 -0.59 -0.91 3.63
N GLY A 143 -1.48 0.03 3.29
CA GLY A 143 -2.86 -0.28 2.96
C GLY A 143 -3.06 -0.58 1.48
N SER A 144 -4.27 -0.32 0.98
CA SER A 144 -4.54 -0.28 -0.46
C SER A 144 -3.94 0.99 -1.03
N CYS A 145 -2.92 0.87 -1.88
CA CYS A 145 -2.16 2.00 -2.41
C CYS A 145 -1.43 1.69 -3.72
N TYR A 146 -0.94 2.74 -4.37
CA TYR A 146 0.12 2.65 -5.35
C TYR A 146 1.05 3.85 -5.21
N THR A 147 2.35 3.64 -5.39
CA THR A 147 3.38 4.70 -5.28
C THR A 147 3.71 5.37 -6.62
N GLY A 148 3.33 4.75 -7.73
CA GLY A 148 3.78 5.09 -9.08
C GLY A 148 5.03 4.29 -9.47
N ARG A 149 5.65 4.63 -10.62
CA ARG A 149 6.86 3.97 -11.13
C ARG A 149 7.94 5.01 -11.44
N GLY A 150 9.18 4.70 -11.09
CA GLY A 150 10.35 5.50 -11.40
C GLY A 150 10.96 6.19 -10.19
N THR A 151 11.90 7.09 -10.45
CA THR A 151 12.55 7.91 -9.43
C THR A 151 11.54 8.89 -8.81
N LYS A 152 11.77 9.25 -7.54
CA LYS A 152 10.86 10.11 -6.75
C LYS A 152 9.44 9.56 -6.61
N LYS A 153 9.31 8.22 -6.61
CA LYS A 153 8.07 7.49 -6.34
C LYS A 153 8.33 6.52 -5.18
N GLY A 154 7.40 6.39 -4.25
CA GLY A 154 7.57 5.53 -3.09
C GLY A 154 8.65 6.07 -2.14
N HIS A 155 9.47 5.18 -1.59
CA HIS A 155 10.48 5.54 -0.59
C HIS A 155 11.88 5.54 -1.19
N GLN A 156 12.66 6.55 -0.83
CA GLN A 156 14.06 6.61 -1.19
C GLN A 156 14.88 5.69 -0.28
N LEU A 157 15.80 4.92 -0.83
CA LEU A 157 16.70 4.03 -0.11
C LEU A 157 18.13 4.57 -0.18
N THR A 158 18.75 4.77 0.97
CA THR A 158 20.13 5.28 1.07
C THR A 158 20.97 4.31 1.89
N TYR A 159 22.03 3.77 1.30
CA TYR A 159 22.94 2.83 1.98
C TYR A 159 24.16 3.57 2.53
N SER A 160 24.55 3.22 3.75
CA SER A 160 25.78 3.65 4.40
C SER A 160 26.44 2.44 5.09
N TRP A 161 27.68 2.56 5.54
CA TRP A 161 28.33 1.52 6.33
C TRP A 161 29.33 2.12 7.30
N GLU A 162 29.68 1.35 8.32
CA GLU A 162 30.67 1.71 9.33
C GLU A 162 31.50 0.49 9.73
N TRP A 163 32.75 0.74 10.15
CA TRP A 163 33.56 -0.26 10.84
C TRP A 163 33.11 -0.39 12.30
N LEU A 164 33.09 -1.62 12.82
CA LEU A 164 32.76 -1.92 14.20
C LEU A 164 34.04 -2.16 15.03
N PRO A 165 34.15 -1.58 16.25
CA PRO A 165 35.26 -1.85 17.15
C PRO A 165 35.35 -3.34 17.56
N PRO A 166 36.56 -3.87 17.87
CA PRO A 166 37.88 -3.25 17.73
C PRO A 166 38.39 -3.43 16.28
N TYR A 167 38.29 -2.35 15.48
CA TYR A 167 38.73 -2.37 14.09
C TYR A 167 40.18 -1.87 13.99
N ASP A 168 41.03 -2.69 13.38
CA ASP A 168 42.43 -2.36 13.08
C ASP A 168 42.53 -1.85 11.62
N PHE A 169 42.68 -0.53 11.50
CA PHE A 169 42.79 0.19 10.22
C PHE A 169 44.02 -0.25 9.41
N ASP A 170 45.03 -0.85 10.05
CA ASP A 170 46.28 -1.23 9.38
C ASP A 170 46.27 -2.66 8.83
N ARG A 171 45.25 -3.46 9.13
CA ARG A 171 45.19 -4.90 8.75
C ARG A 171 44.04 -5.32 7.84
N SER A 172 43.15 -4.40 7.49
CA SER A 172 41.90 -4.73 6.82
C SER A 172 41.99 -4.44 5.32
N SER A 173 42.67 -5.33 4.60
CA SER A 173 42.50 -5.45 3.16
C SER A 173 41.27 -6.32 2.90
N ILE A 174 40.11 -5.69 2.78
CA ILE A 174 39.04 -6.29 1.99
C ILE A 174 39.40 -5.97 0.54
N ASP A 175 39.19 -6.88 -0.40
CA ASP A 175 39.43 -6.58 -1.83
C ASP A 175 38.14 -6.05 -2.47
N SER A 176 37.04 -6.77 -2.27
CA SER A 176 35.70 -6.36 -2.68
C SER A 176 34.67 -7.18 -1.91
N LEU A 177 33.60 -6.55 -1.44
CA LEU A 177 32.46 -7.24 -0.84
C LEU A 177 31.24 -7.10 -1.76
N GLU A 178 30.69 -8.23 -2.18
CA GLU A 178 29.43 -8.33 -2.90
C GLU A 178 28.40 -9.01 -1.99
N ILE A 179 27.29 -8.32 -1.73
CA ILE A 179 26.15 -8.88 -1.00
C ILE A 179 24.88 -8.72 -1.85
N SER A 180 23.96 -9.67 -1.71
CA SER A 180 22.60 -9.51 -2.24
C SER A 180 21.64 -9.16 -1.11
N VAL A 181 20.76 -8.20 -1.38
CA VAL A 181 19.73 -7.76 -0.46
C VAL A 181 18.37 -8.06 -1.09
N THR A 182 17.50 -8.75 -0.36
CA THR A 182 16.15 -9.07 -0.80
C THR A 182 15.14 -8.26 0.00
N TYR A 183 14.16 -7.74 -0.72
CA TYR A 183 13.02 -7.03 -0.18
C TYR A 183 11.76 -7.86 -0.41
N THR A 184 10.97 -8.03 0.64
CA THR A 184 9.76 -8.87 0.60
C THR A 184 8.55 -8.05 1.03
N LEU A 185 7.61 -7.87 0.11
CA LEU A 185 6.29 -7.32 0.40
C LEU A 185 5.39 -8.45 0.90
N THR A 186 5.04 -8.41 2.19
CA THR A 186 4.27 -9.45 2.88
C THR A 186 2.85 -8.96 3.13
N ALA A 187 1.88 -9.80 2.79
CA ALA A 187 0.49 -9.52 3.11
C ALA A 187 0.14 -9.98 4.54
N SER A 188 -0.42 -9.09 5.36
CA SER A 188 -1.06 -9.51 6.61
C SER A 188 -2.40 -10.16 6.27
N ARG A 189 -2.63 -11.38 6.74
CA ARG A 189 -3.91 -12.08 6.61
C ARG A 189 -4.72 -12.00 7.89
#